data_AF-A0A3P3WBT4-F1
#
_entry.id   AF-A0A3P3WBT4-F1
#
_cell.length_a   1.000
_cell.length_b   1.000
_cell.length_c   1.000
_cell.angle_alpha   90.00
_cell.angle_beta   90.00
_cell.angle_gamma   90.00
#
_symmetry.space_group_name_H-M   'P 1'
#
loop_
_entity.id
_entity.type
_entity.pdbx_description
1 polymer ?
#
loop_
_entity_poly.entity_id
_entity_poly.type
_entity_poly.pdbx_seq_one_letter_code
_entity_poly.pdbx_strand_id
1 'polypeptide(L)'
;MKLTKEQIAIINSSGDIKINAVAGSGKTTTILEYAKARPKNSRILYLAFNKSVRLEASEKFSKNNLDNVTVETAHSLAYKHVVFNYNYRVRNQDYKTNEIVELLKLQGNSEKHFEFVIANHILKFVAYFCNSDKRKVQELNYLDIVFDENAKKVAQSFYAQIELQTRHFLAKMDKGEIEITHDFYLKKFQLENPKLAFDYILFDEAQDASPAMLAVFLKQKATKVIVGDTHQQIYGWRHAINSLEKAKFKTFHLSTSFRFNQDIADLAMGVLDYKTHFDNSDTISISGNGTNKAFDSKAIIARTNLGLLLKAIEYVTEKKNINEIYFEGNINSYTYAEEGASLYDVLNLQNKNRDMIRDKLIREMKTMKDLEKYIESTDDSQLSMMVEIVKEYGNKIPGILKSLKEKHVANEDKHKARIIFSTVHRCKGMEYDTVQIVNDFITEDRLIKLKHSGEDINVARMNEEINLLYVAVTRTKNTIRIPEKLVPKNFPVSANIHLIKELPEKADPKKYAFPKREISETKAIPNYVEKSRETNKDAYRPWTRELDEELTVLWMEGINPKDLALHFGRTKSAINSRMKKLELFD
;
A
#
# COMPACT_ATOMS: atom_id res chain seq x y z
N MET A 1 0.42 -20.73 28.14
CA MET A 1 1.42 -19.79 27.58
C MET A 1 2.06 -19.03 28.73
N LYS A 2 3.38 -18.85 28.75
CA LYS A 2 4.06 -18.06 29.80
C LYS A 2 4.10 -16.60 29.37
N LEU A 3 3.49 -15.72 30.17
CA LEU A 3 3.45 -14.29 29.90
C LEU A 3 4.81 -13.63 30.21
N THR A 4 5.17 -12.59 29.46
CA THR A 4 6.37 -11.79 29.75
C THR A 4 6.15 -10.88 30.95
N LYS A 5 7.24 -10.34 31.52
CA LYS A 5 7.16 -9.33 32.59
C LYS A 5 6.39 -8.08 32.14
N GLU A 6 6.59 -7.66 30.90
CA GLU A 6 5.87 -6.54 30.29
C GLU A 6 4.36 -6.81 30.20
N GLN A 7 3.97 -8.00 29.72
CA GLN A 7 2.56 -8.41 29.66
C GLN A 7 1.92 -8.46 31.05
N ILE A 8 2.62 -9.01 32.05
CA ILE A 8 2.13 -9.07 33.44
C ILE A 8 1.95 -7.65 34.01
N ALA A 9 2.90 -6.74 33.75
CA ALA A 9 2.79 -5.35 34.19
C ALA A 9 1.57 -4.64 33.60
N ILE A 10 1.27 -4.90 32.31
CA ILE A 10 0.07 -4.38 31.64
C ILE A 10 -1.20 -4.96 32.27
N ILE A 11 -1.27 -6.27 32.48
CA ILE A 11 -2.45 -6.95 33.04
C ILE A 11 -2.77 -6.43 34.46
N ASN A 12 -1.74 -6.15 35.26
CA ASN A 12 -1.88 -5.63 36.62
C ASN A 12 -2.09 -4.11 36.69
N SER A 13 -2.06 -3.40 35.54
CA SER A 13 -2.24 -1.95 35.51
C SER A 13 -3.69 -1.53 35.69
N SER A 14 -3.88 -0.29 36.15
CA SER A 14 -5.18 0.36 36.38
C SER A 14 -5.23 1.72 35.71
N GLY A 15 -6.45 2.20 35.41
CA GLY A 15 -6.67 3.49 34.75
C GLY A 15 -6.40 3.45 33.25
N ASP A 16 -6.36 4.63 32.64
CA ASP A 16 -6.14 4.78 31.20
C ASP A 16 -4.67 4.47 30.85
N ILE A 17 -4.44 3.56 29.91
CA ILE A 17 -3.10 3.12 29.50
C ILE A 17 -2.93 3.11 27.99
N LYS A 18 -1.70 3.40 27.56
CA LYS A 18 -1.21 3.25 26.18
C LYS A 18 -0.23 2.08 26.15
N ILE A 19 -0.38 1.16 25.21
CA ILE A 19 0.54 0.04 25.00
C ILE A 19 1.16 0.20 23.62
N ASN A 20 2.44 0.60 23.56
CA ASN A 20 3.20 0.61 22.31
C ASN A 20 3.91 -0.73 22.15
N ALA A 21 3.57 -1.47 21.10
CA ALA A 21 3.94 -2.85 20.96
C ALA A 21 4.55 -3.11 19.59
N VAL A 22 5.66 -3.84 19.54
CA VAL A 22 6.33 -4.18 18.28
C VAL A 22 5.57 -5.26 17.50
N ALA A 23 5.89 -5.43 16.22
CA ALA A 23 5.36 -6.51 15.40
C ALA A 23 5.55 -7.89 16.05
N GLY A 24 4.51 -8.71 16.07
CA GLY A 24 4.60 -10.09 16.58
C GLY A 24 4.68 -10.21 18.11
N SER A 25 4.45 -9.14 18.87
CA SER A 25 4.58 -9.13 20.34
C SER A 25 3.41 -9.73 21.12
N GLY A 26 2.35 -10.15 20.43
CA GLY A 26 1.16 -10.74 21.07
C GLY A 26 0.17 -9.72 21.64
N LYS A 27 0.02 -8.54 21.01
CA LYS A 27 -0.94 -7.48 21.38
C LYS A 27 -2.31 -8.01 21.78
N THR A 28 -2.99 -8.70 20.86
CA THR A 28 -4.34 -9.24 21.09
C THR A 28 -4.37 -10.26 22.23
N THR A 29 -3.32 -11.06 22.41
CA THR A 29 -3.18 -11.97 23.56
C THR A 29 -3.07 -11.19 24.87
N THR A 30 -2.28 -10.12 24.91
CA THR A 30 -2.15 -9.25 26.07
C THR A 30 -3.49 -8.59 26.43
N ILE A 31 -4.25 -8.12 25.43
CA ILE A 31 -5.60 -7.53 25.65
C ILE A 31 -6.57 -8.58 26.19
N LEU A 32 -6.52 -9.81 25.65
CA LEU A 32 -7.36 -10.90 26.09
C LEU A 32 -7.09 -11.24 27.56
N GLU A 33 -5.83 -11.38 27.95
CA GLU A 33 -5.45 -11.62 29.35
C GLU A 33 -5.76 -10.42 30.26
N TYR A 34 -5.62 -9.18 29.75
CA TYR A 34 -6.07 -7.99 30.46
C TYR A 34 -7.57 -8.05 30.75
N ALA A 35 -8.40 -8.42 29.76
CA ALA A 35 -9.83 -8.56 29.93
C ALA A 35 -10.21 -9.67 30.93
N LYS A 36 -9.50 -10.81 30.92
CA LYS A 36 -9.70 -11.89 31.91
C LYS A 36 -9.45 -11.44 33.35
N ALA A 37 -8.51 -10.52 33.54
CA ALA A 37 -8.15 -10.01 34.87
C ALA A 37 -9.13 -8.94 35.39
N ARG A 38 -10.19 -8.60 34.65
CA ARG A 38 -11.21 -7.63 35.09
C ARG A 38 -12.39 -8.32 35.78
N PRO A 39 -13.14 -7.60 36.64
CA PRO A 39 -14.31 -8.16 37.30
C PRO A 39 -15.29 -8.77 36.30
N LYS A 40 -15.82 -9.97 36.58
CA LYS A 40 -16.70 -10.70 35.65
C LYS A 40 -17.99 -9.94 35.31
N ASN A 41 -18.44 -9.06 36.19
CA ASN A 41 -19.61 -8.20 36.01
C ASN A 41 -19.34 -6.91 35.23
N SER A 42 -18.07 -6.63 34.89
CA SER A 42 -17.72 -5.44 34.10
C SER A 42 -18.10 -5.62 32.64
N ARG A 43 -18.60 -4.56 32.02
CA ARG A 43 -18.91 -4.50 30.59
C ARG A 43 -17.71 -3.98 29.84
N ILE A 44 -17.16 -4.79 28.95
CA ILE A 44 -15.96 -4.49 28.19
C ILE A 44 -16.33 -4.33 26.72
N LEU A 45 -15.91 -3.23 26.10
CA LEU A 45 -15.96 -3.06 24.65
C LEU A 45 -14.56 -3.24 24.06
N TYR A 46 -14.40 -4.23 23.20
CA TYR A 46 -13.21 -4.37 22.36
C TYR A 46 -13.48 -3.73 20.99
N LEU A 47 -12.71 -2.71 20.65
CA LEU A 47 -12.73 -2.03 19.36
C LEU A 47 -11.59 -2.54 18.47
N ALA A 48 -11.94 -3.25 17.42
CA ALA A 48 -11.03 -3.66 16.35
C ALA A 48 -10.97 -2.58 15.26
N PHE A 49 -9.78 -2.36 14.68
CA PHE A 49 -9.64 -1.46 13.53
C PHE A 49 -10.39 -1.94 12.28
N ASN A 50 -10.32 -3.24 11.94
CA ASN A 50 -10.92 -3.80 10.73
C ASN A 50 -11.71 -5.09 10.98
N LYS A 51 -12.48 -5.53 9.96
CA LYS A 51 -13.34 -6.71 10.04
C LYS A 51 -12.57 -8.00 10.33
N SER A 52 -11.39 -8.18 9.76
CA SER A 52 -10.57 -9.39 9.98
C SER A 52 -10.15 -9.50 11.44
N VAL A 53 -9.60 -8.43 12.00
CA VAL A 53 -9.19 -8.36 13.41
C VAL A 53 -10.39 -8.58 14.33
N ARG A 54 -11.55 -7.99 14.00
CA ARG A 54 -12.79 -8.21 14.75
C ARG A 54 -13.20 -9.69 14.80
N LEU A 55 -13.18 -10.37 13.67
CA LEU A 55 -13.58 -11.79 13.59
C LEU A 55 -12.63 -12.68 14.39
N GLU A 56 -11.32 -12.47 14.23
CA GLU A 56 -10.29 -13.20 14.97
C GLU A 56 -10.41 -12.97 16.49
N ALA A 57 -10.59 -11.70 16.90
CA ALA A 57 -10.79 -11.35 18.30
C ALA A 57 -12.07 -12.00 18.85
N SER A 58 -13.18 -11.94 18.12
CA SER A 58 -14.46 -12.54 18.54
C SER A 58 -14.32 -14.04 18.80
N GLU A 59 -13.64 -14.76 17.93
CA GLU A 59 -13.37 -16.19 18.10
C GLU A 59 -12.48 -16.44 19.33
N LYS A 60 -11.42 -15.66 19.52
CA LYS A 60 -10.51 -15.77 20.66
C LYS A 60 -11.22 -15.50 21.99
N PHE A 61 -12.02 -14.44 22.10
CA PHE A 61 -12.79 -14.11 23.31
C PHE A 61 -13.81 -15.21 23.62
N SER A 62 -14.53 -15.71 22.60
CA SER A 62 -15.52 -16.78 22.76
C SER A 62 -14.88 -18.09 23.26
N LYS A 63 -13.75 -18.51 22.68
CA LYS A 63 -13.00 -19.71 23.12
C LYS A 63 -12.51 -19.62 24.56
N ASN A 64 -12.40 -18.42 25.12
CA ASN A 64 -11.95 -18.18 26.49
C ASN A 64 -13.11 -17.87 27.46
N ASN A 65 -14.37 -18.07 27.04
CA ASN A 65 -15.58 -17.84 27.84
C ASN A 65 -15.66 -16.42 28.44
N LEU A 66 -15.32 -15.41 27.64
CA LEU A 66 -15.39 -14.00 28.00
C LEU A 66 -16.66 -13.34 27.45
N ASP A 67 -17.81 -13.75 27.99
CA ASP A 67 -19.13 -13.29 27.54
C ASP A 67 -19.41 -11.81 27.87
N ASN A 68 -18.63 -11.24 28.78
CA ASN A 68 -18.73 -9.84 29.18
C ASN A 68 -17.99 -8.87 28.23
N VAL A 69 -17.39 -9.39 27.15
CA VAL A 69 -16.68 -8.62 26.12
C VAL A 69 -17.52 -8.50 24.86
N THR A 70 -17.91 -7.27 24.52
CA THR A 70 -18.53 -6.94 23.22
C THR A 70 -17.44 -6.59 22.21
N VAL A 71 -17.38 -7.29 21.08
CA VAL A 71 -16.34 -7.13 20.05
C VAL A 71 -16.92 -6.44 18.81
N GLU A 72 -16.50 -5.21 18.55
CA GLU A 72 -17.00 -4.38 17.43
C GLU A 72 -15.84 -3.70 16.69
N THR A 73 -16.13 -3.21 15.49
CA THR A 73 -15.34 -2.12 14.87
C THR A 73 -15.97 -0.77 15.19
N ALA A 74 -15.22 0.32 15.09
CA ALA A 74 -15.80 1.67 15.21
C ALA A 74 -16.97 1.90 14.23
N HIS A 75 -16.85 1.39 13.00
CA HIS A 75 -17.89 1.48 11.98
C HIS A 75 -19.14 0.64 12.30
N SER A 76 -18.99 -0.58 12.82
CA SER A 76 -20.15 -1.41 13.19
C SER A 76 -20.88 -0.86 14.41
N LEU A 77 -20.15 -0.28 15.36
CA LEU A 77 -20.73 0.46 16.46
C LEU A 77 -21.51 1.68 15.94
N ALA A 78 -20.89 2.53 15.12
CA ALA A 78 -21.54 3.71 14.55
C ALA A 78 -22.77 3.35 13.70
N TYR A 79 -22.71 2.27 12.93
CA TYR A 79 -23.84 1.77 12.14
C TYR A 79 -25.06 1.49 13.03
N LYS A 80 -24.86 0.81 14.17
CA LYS A 80 -25.95 0.48 15.10
C LYS A 80 -26.63 1.73 15.69
N HIS A 81 -25.86 2.79 15.94
CA HIS A 81 -26.34 4.02 16.56
C HIS A 81 -26.96 5.01 15.57
N VAL A 82 -26.45 5.08 14.34
CA VAL A 82 -26.87 6.10 13.37
C VAL A 82 -27.83 5.53 12.34
N VAL A 83 -27.49 4.40 11.73
CA VAL A 83 -28.24 3.90 10.57
C VAL A 83 -29.64 3.46 10.96
N PHE A 84 -29.77 2.68 12.05
CA PHE A 84 -31.09 2.23 12.52
C PHE A 84 -31.93 3.36 13.11
N ASN A 85 -31.33 4.26 13.90
CA ASN A 85 -32.08 5.31 14.58
C ASN A 85 -32.62 6.37 13.63
N TYR A 86 -31.93 6.63 12.52
CA TYR A 86 -32.34 7.61 11.50
C TYR A 86 -32.92 6.95 10.24
N ASN A 87 -33.00 5.61 10.21
CA ASN A 87 -33.49 4.83 9.06
C ASN A 87 -32.79 5.19 7.73
N TYR A 88 -31.48 5.37 7.76
CA TYR A 88 -30.71 5.69 6.57
C TYR A 88 -30.54 4.48 5.65
N ARG A 89 -30.54 4.74 4.34
CA ARG A 89 -30.08 3.77 3.34
C ARG A 89 -28.56 3.90 3.17
N VAL A 90 -27.85 2.80 3.39
CA VAL A 90 -26.38 2.77 3.31
C VAL A 90 -25.97 2.19 1.97
N ARG A 91 -25.05 2.89 1.32
CA ARG A 91 -24.53 2.50 0.02
C ARG A 91 -23.47 1.40 0.17
N ASN A 92 -23.43 0.48 -0.80
CA ASN A 92 -22.44 -0.62 -0.81
C ASN A 92 -21.05 -0.21 -1.32
N GLN A 93 -20.97 0.88 -2.07
CA GLN A 93 -19.74 1.42 -2.67
C GLN A 93 -19.73 2.93 -2.49
N ASP A 94 -18.55 3.54 -2.50
CA ASP A 94 -18.45 4.99 -2.47
C ASP A 94 -19.00 5.62 -3.76
N TYR A 95 -19.28 6.92 -3.69
CA TYR A 95 -19.75 7.69 -4.85
C TYR A 95 -18.61 7.91 -5.83
N LYS A 96 -18.91 7.77 -7.11
CA LYS A 96 -17.96 8.04 -8.20
C LYS A 96 -18.02 9.50 -8.64
N THR A 97 -16.94 9.98 -9.25
CA THR A 97 -16.84 11.36 -9.73
C THR A 97 -18.02 11.73 -10.65
N ASN A 98 -18.39 10.86 -11.59
CA ASN A 98 -19.52 11.11 -12.49
C ASN A 98 -20.87 11.24 -11.75
N GLU A 99 -21.06 10.51 -10.65
CA GLU A 99 -22.30 10.57 -9.87
C GLU A 99 -22.40 11.89 -9.12
N ILE A 100 -21.27 12.40 -8.61
CA ILE A 100 -21.22 13.71 -7.95
C ILE A 100 -21.55 14.84 -8.92
N VAL A 101 -21.03 14.78 -10.15
CA VAL A 101 -21.39 15.72 -11.22
C VAL A 101 -22.90 15.75 -11.44
N GLU A 102 -23.53 14.57 -11.59
CA GLU A 102 -24.98 14.43 -11.79
C GLU A 102 -25.79 14.92 -10.56
N LEU A 103 -25.42 14.50 -9.36
CA LEU A 103 -26.14 14.79 -8.11
C LEU A 103 -26.09 16.26 -7.68
N LEU A 104 -24.93 16.90 -7.86
CA LEU A 104 -24.72 18.30 -7.50
C LEU A 104 -24.96 19.25 -8.69
N LYS A 105 -25.27 18.69 -9.87
CA LYS A 105 -25.48 19.43 -11.12
C LYS A 105 -24.30 20.36 -11.40
N LEU A 106 -23.08 19.85 -11.25
CA LEU A 106 -21.86 20.62 -11.48
C LEU A 106 -21.81 21.01 -12.96
N GLN A 107 -21.64 22.29 -13.22
CA GLN A 107 -21.49 22.82 -14.57
C GLN A 107 -20.01 23.00 -14.90
N GLY A 108 -19.62 22.58 -16.10
CA GLY A 108 -18.29 22.84 -16.64
C GLY A 108 -18.06 24.34 -16.84
N ASN A 109 -16.82 24.79 -16.64
CA ASN A 109 -16.36 26.09 -17.12
C ASN A 109 -15.78 25.91 -18.55
N SER A 110 -15.07 26.92 -19.07
CA SER A 110 -14.41 26.84 -20.38
C SER A 110 -13.29 25.77 -20.47
N GLU A 111 -12.89 25.17 -19.34
CA GLU A 111 -11.89 24.10 -19.29
C GLU A 111 -12.52 22.72 -19.45
N LYS A 112 -11.90 21.87 -20.28
CA LYS A 112 -12.39 20.51 -20.52
C LYS A 112 -12.38 19.68 -19.23
N HIS A 113 -13.46 18.92 -19.01
CA HIS A 113 -13.60 17.95 -17.92
C HIS A 113 -13.54 18.57 -16.51
N PHE A 114 -13.74 19.88 -16.40
CA PHE A 114 -13.67 20.64 -15.16
C PHE A 114 -14.61 20.10 -14.07
N GLU A 115 -15.83 19.74 -14.45
CA GLU A 115 -16.84 19.19 -13.56
C GLU A 115 -16.36 17.91 -12.85
N PHE A 116 -15.60 17.05 -13.54
CA PHE A 116 -15.04 15.84 -12.95
C PHE A 116 -13.90 16.17 -11.98
N VAL A 117 -13.04 17.14 -12.32
CA VAL A 117 -11.96 17.58 -11.43
C VAL A 117 -12.53 18.12 -10.10
N ILE A 118 -13.55 18.98 -10.18
CA ILE A 118 -14.23 19.52 -8.99
C ILE A 118 -14.93 18.43 -8.20
N ALA A 119 -15.63 17.49 -8.87
CA ALA A 119 -16.26 16.35 -8.21
C ALA A 119 -15.25 15.48 -7.45
N ASN A 120 -14.07 15.23 -8.01
CA ASN A 120 -13.02 14.47 -7.34
C ASN A 120 -12.52 15.19 -6.07
N HIS A 121 -12.28 16.50 -6.15
CA HIS A 121 -11.91 17.30 -4.97
C HIS A 121 -13.01 17.32 -3.89
N ILE A 122 -14.29 17.37 -4.28
CA ILE A 122 -15.43 17.29 -3.36
C ILE A 122 -15.43 15.94 -2.62
N LEU A 123 -15.21 14.82 -3.32
CA LEU A 123 -15.13 13.50 -2.70
C LEU A 123 -13.98 13.42 -1.69
N LYS A 124 -12.80 13.92 -2.08
CA LYS A 124 -11.63 13.98 -1.19
C LYS A 124 -11.88 14.86 0.04
N PHE A 125 -12.55 16.01 -0.11
CA PHE A 125 -12.86 16.87 1.03
C PHE A 125 -13.93 16.27 1.95
N VAL A 126 -14.93 15.56 1.40
CA VAL A 126 -15.88 14.78 2.21
C VAL A 126 -15.17 13.70 3.01
N ALA A 127 -14.29 12.91 2.38
CA ALA A 127 -13.52 11.89 3.07
C ALA A 127 -12.67 12.49 4.21
N TYR A 128 -12.03 13.63 3.94
CA TYR A 128 -11.24 14.35 4.95
C TYR A 128 -12.10 14.83 6.12
N PHE A 129 -13.23 15.47 5.84
CA PHE A 129 -14.14 15.93 6.88
C PHE A 129 -14.68 14.77 7.73
N CYS A 130 -15.12 13.68 7.09
CA CYS A 130 -15.70 12.55 7.78
C CYS A 130 -14.71 11.82 8.68
N ASN A 131 -13.42 11.82 8.34
CA ASN A 131 -12.37 11.22 9.16
C ASN A 131 -11.76 12.19 10.18
N SER A 132 -12.04 13.49 10.10
CA SER A 132 -11.57 14.52 11.05
C SER A 132 -12.34 14.51 12.39
N ASP A 133 -11.78 15.16 13.41
CA ASP A 133 -12.43 15.43 14.69
C ASP A 133 -13.28 16.73 14.70
N LYS A 134 -13.20 17.53 13.63
CA LYS A 134 -13.84 18.86 13.51
C LYS A 134 -15.34 18.80 13.42
N ARG A 135 -16.05 19.83 13.90
CA ARG A 135 -17.53 19.83 13.90
C ARG A 135 -18.12 20.31 12.59
N LYS A 136 -17.41 21.19 11.88
CA LYS A 136 -17.83 21.80 10.61
C LYS A 136 -16.75 21.63 9.55
N VAL A 137 -17.16 21.57 8.28
CA VAL A 137 -16.25 21.46 7.13
C VAL A 137 -15.28 22.65 7.09
N GLN A 138 -15.76 23.84 7.46
CA GLN A 138 -15.01 25.10 7.41
C GLN A 138 -13.93 25.22 8.48
N GLU A 139 -13.88 24.30 9.46
CA GLU A 139 -12.80 24.22 10.44
C GLU A 139 -11.56 23.49 9.87
N LEU A 140 -11.66 23.00 8.63
CA LEU A 140 -10.59 22.31 7.92
C LEU A 140 -10.10 23.16 6.74
N ASN A 141 -8.80 23.05 6.47
CA ASN A 141 -8.23 23.51 5.22
C ASN A 141 -7.99 22.30 4.31
N TYR A 142 -8.80 22.16 3.25
CA TYR A 142 -8.64 21.05 2.31
C TYR A 142 -7.27 21.04 1.62
N LEU A 143 -6.62 22.20 1.45
CA LEU A 143 -5.31 22.30 0.81
C LEU A 143 -4.17 21.66 1.62
N ASP A 144 -4.38 21.36 2.90
CA ASP A 144 -3.38 20.71 3.76
C ASP A 144 -3.14 19.23 3.36
N ILE A 145 -4.08 18.64 2.62
CA ILE A 145 -4.03 17.23 2.21
C ILE A 145 -3.91 17.04 0.69
N VAL A 146 -3.77 18.13 -0.08
CA VAL A 146 -3.51 18.09 -1.52
C VAL A 146 -2.03 18.37 -1.73
N PHE A 147 -1.29 17.35 -2.15
CA PHE A 147 0.17 17.41 -2.21
C PHE A 147 0.71 17.71 -3.61
N ASP A 148 0.03 17.28 -4.66
CA ASP A 148 0.41 17.66 -6.02
C ASP A 148 0.20 19.16 -6.22
N GLU A 149 1.24 19.85 -6.71
CA GLU A 149 1.24 21.30 -6.87
C GLU A 149 0.22 21.80 -7.90
N ASN A 150 -0.04 21.04 -8.96
CA ASN A 150 -1.05 21.40 -9.95
C ASN A 150 -2.44 21.18 -9.38
N ALA A 151 -2.70 20.02 -8.76
CA ALA A 151 -3.97 19.75 -8.09
C ALA A 151 -4.26 20.77 -6.98
N LYS A 152 -3.24 21.18 -6.22
CA LYS A 152 -3.37 22.18 -5.16
C LYS A 152 -3.72 23.56 -5.71
N LYS A 153 -3.11 23.99 -6.82
CA LYS A 153 -3.46 25.26 -7.49
C LYS A 153 -4.90 25.25 -8.01
N VAL A 154 -5.34 24.14 -8.59
CA VAL A 154 -6.73 23.97 -9.04
C VAL A 154 -7.68 24.03 -7.84
N ALA A 155 -7.42 23.23 -6.80
CA ALA A 155 -8.22 23.23 -5.58
C ALA A 155 -8.28 24.61 -4.91
N GLN A 156 -7.17 25.36 -4.90
CA GLN A 156 -7.11 26.71 -4.35
C GLN A 156 -7.95 27.70 -5.17
N SER A 157 -7.88 27.62 -6.50
CA SER A 157 -8.63 28.51 -7.40
C SER A 157 -10.15 28.34 -7.26
N PHE A 158 -10.60 27.12 -6.93
CA PHE A 158 -12.02 26.78 -6.82
C PHE A 158 -12.45 26.43 -5.39
N TYR A 159 -11.66 26.83 -4.38
CA TYR A 159 -11.84 26.39 -2.98
C TYR A 159 -13.25 26.67 -2.45
N ALA A 160 -13.76 27.89 -2.66
CA ALA A 160 -15.09 28.29 -2.20
C ALA A 160 -16.21 27.42 -2.81
N GLN A 161 -16.09 27.06 -4.08
CA GLN A 161 -17.04 26.18 -4.76
C GLN A 161 -16.92 24.74 -4.22
N ILE A 162 -15.71 24.22 -4.07
CA ILE A 162 -15.44 22.88 -3.54
C ILE A 162 -16.01 22.76 -2.11
N GLU A 163 -15.75 23.73 -1.24
CA GLU A 163 -16.26 23.75 0.13
C GLU A 163 -17.81 23.80 0.18
N LEU A 164 -18.41 24.70 -0.61
CA LEU A 164 -19.88 24.85 -0.66
C LEU A 164 -20.54 23.54 -1.12
N GLN A 165 -20.02 22.93 -2.19
CA GLN A 165 -20.57 21.70 -2.76
C GLN A 165 -20.31 20.49 -1.86
N THR A 166 -19.17 20.44 -1.17
CA THR A 166 -18.89 19.44 -0.10
C THR A 166 -19.98 19.48 0.96
N ARG A 167 -20.32 20.68 1.45
CA ARG A 167 -21.40 20.84 2.42
C ARG A 167 -22.77 20.46 1.86
N HIS A 168 -23.09 20.85 0.63
CA HIS A 168 -24.35 20.46 0.00
C HIS A 168 -24.48 18.94 -0.13
N PHE A 169 -23.41 18.27 -0.53
CA PHE A 169 -23.39 16.83 -0.66
C PHE A 169 -23.59 16.12 0.68
N LEU A 170 -22.89 16.56 1.73
CA LEU A 170 -23.10 16.07 3.09
C LEU A 170 -24.53 16.33 3.60
N ALA A 171 -25.11 17.49 3.29
CA ALA A 171 -26.48 17.83 3.68
C ALA A 171 -27.51 16.94 2.98
N LYS A 172 -27.29 16.55 1.73
CA LYS A 172 -28.16 15.59 1.02
C LYS A 172 -28.14 14.22 1.69
N MET A 173 -26.95 13.74 2.10
CA MET A 173 -26.81 12.52 2.91
C MET A 173 -27.54 12.63 4.24
N ASP A 174 -27.35 13.74 4.98
CA ASP A 174 -27.96 13.94 6.29
C ASP A 174 -29.50 14.01 6.23
N LYS A 175 -30.06 14.59 5.17
CA LYS A 175 -31.52 14.63 4.93
C LYS A 175 -32.10 13.30 4.42
N GLY A 176 -31.26 12.32 4.09
CA GLY A 176 -31.69 11.06 3.48
C GLY A 176 -32.21 11.20 2.04
N GLU A 177 -31.89 12.31 1.36
CA GLU A 177 -32.22 12.52 -0.06
C GLU A 177 -31.43 11.55 -0.97
N ILE A 178 -30.24 11.16 -0.51
CA ILE A 178 -29.35 10.20 -1.16
C ILE A 178 -28.86 9.18 -0.13
N GLU A 179 -28.31 8.06 -0.60
CA GLU A 179 -27.73 7.03 0.28
C GLU A 179 -26.49 7.58 1.00
N ILE A 180 -26.28 7.17 2.24
CA ILE A 180 -25.11 7.57 3.02
C ILE A 180 -23.94 6.60 2.84
N THR A 181 -22.72 7.11 3.00
CA THR A 181 -21.49 6.30 2.96
C THR A 181 -21.11 5.77 4.34
N HIS A 182 -20.13 4.86 4.39
CA HIS A 182 -19.59 4.32 5.64
C HIS A 182 -18.93 5.39 6.51
N ASP A 183 -18.16 6.27 5.88
CA ASP A 183 -17.50 7.39 6.55
C ASP A 183 -18.51 8.42 7.07
N PHE A 184 -19.61 8.64 6.35
CA PHE A 184 -20.65 9.58 6.77
C PHE A 184 -21.30 9.19 8.09
N TYR A 185 -21.77 7.94 8.24
CA TYR A 185 -22.42 7.58 9.51
C TYR A 185 -21.40 7.54 10.66
N LEU A 186 -20.13 7.21 10.41
CA LEU A 186 -19.09 7.29 11.44
C LEU A 186 -18.89 8.73 11.89
N LYS A 187 -18.87 9.67 10.93
CA LYS A 187 -18.82 11.10 11.23
C LYS A 187 -20.02 11.57 12.02
N LYS A 188 -21.22 11.19 11.60
CA LYS A 188 -22.46 11.53 12.31
C LYS A 188 -22.47 10.98 13.74
N PHE A 189 -22.03 9.74 13.93
CA PHE A 189 -21.85 9.15 15.24
C PHE A 189 -20.85 9.94 16.09
N GLN A 190 -19.73 10.39 15.52
CA GLN A 190 -18.78 11.26 16.23
C GLN A 190 -19.40 12.61 16.64
N LEU A 191 -20.20 13.22 15.76
CA LEU A 191 -20.88 14.49 16.00
C LEU A 191 -21.98 14.40 17.07
N GLU A 192 -22.66 13.27 17.16
CA GLU A 192 -23.68 12.98 18.19
C GLU A 192 -23.09 12.87 19.61
N ASN A 193 -21.77 12.74 19.72
CA ASN A 193 -21.06 12.67 21.00
C ASN A 193 -21.63 11.56 21.92
N PRO A 194 -21.61 10.29 21.48
CA PRO A 194 -22.27 9.18 22.14
C PRO A 194 -21.65 8.88 23.50
N LYS A 195 -22.48 8.44 24.44
CA LYS A 195 -22.07 7.90 25.73
C LYS A 195 -22.25 6.40 25.72
N LEU A 196 -21.14 5.68 25.64
CA LEU A 196 -21.15 4.23 25.60
C LEU A 196 -21.19 3.67 27.03
N ALA A 197 -22.12 2.76 27.28
CA ALA A 197 -22.33 2.16 28.60
C ALA A 197 -21.38 0.97 28.82
N PHE A 198 -20.08 1.23 28.87
CA PHE A 198 -19.04 0.24 29.17
C PHE A 198 -18.15 0.74 30.30
N ASP A 199 -17.61 -0.20 31.07
CA ASP A 199 -16.66 0.10 32.16
C ASP A 199 -15.23 0.15 31.63
N TYR A 200 -14.94 -0.62 30.57
CA TYR A 200 -13.65 -0.67 29.87
C TYR A 200 -13.84 -0.58 28.35
N ILE A 201 -12.95 0.15 27.68
CA ILE A 201 -12.84 0.15 26.22
C ILE A 201 -11.40 -0.18 25.84
N LEU A 202 -11.23 -1.27 25.08
CA LEU A 202 -9.96 -1.80 24.62
C LEU A 202 -9.86 -1.57 23.11
N PHE A 203 -9.00 -0.66 22.67
CA PHE A 203 -8.85 -0.31 21.26
C PHE A 203 -7.57 -0.94 20.69
N ASP A 204 -7.72 -1.98 19.87
CA ASP A 204 -6.63 -2.72 19.21
C ASP A 204 -6.32 -2.17 17.81
N GLU A 205 -5.05 -2.30 17.41
CA GLU A 205 -4.48 -1.74 16.18
C GLU A 205 -4.80 -0.24 16.01
N ALA A 206 -4.79 0.49 17.12
CA ALA A 206 -5.26 1.87 17.18
C ALA A 206 -4.34 2.87 16.50
N GLN A 207 -3.12 2.48 16.09
CA GLN A 207 -2.19 3.35 15.35
C GLN A 207 -2.78 3.86 14.03
N ASP A 208 -3.76 3.14 13.47
CA ASP A 208 -4.41 3.51 12.21
C ASP A 208 -5.77 4.18 12.40
N ALA A 209 -6.17 4.45 13.65
CA ALA A 209 -7.44 5.12 13.92
C ALA A 209 -7.44 6.54 13.33
N SER A 210 -8.56 6.91 12.69
CA SER A 210 -8.78 8.28 12.24
C SER A 210 -9.08 9.21 13.43
N PRO A 211 -8.86 10.53 13.29
CA PRO A 211 -9.22 11.52 14.32
C PRO A 211 -10.66 11.39 14.81
N ALA A 212 -11.62 11.08 13.91
CA ALA A 212 -13.01 10.85 14.27
C ALA A 212 -13.19 9.67 15.25
N MET A 213 -12.56 8.52 14.96
CA MET A 213 -12.61 7.35 15.84
C MET A 213 -11.97 7.62 17.20
N LEU A 214 -10.78 8.24 17.18
CA LEU A 214 -10.06 8.58 18.39
C LEU A 214 -10.84 9.57 19.27
N ALA A 215 -11.51 10.55 18.67
CA ALA A 215 -12.34 11.51 19.39
C ALA A 215 -13.52 10.85 20.10
N VAL A 216 -14.16 9.85 19.49
CA VAL A 216 -15.22 9.06 20.15
C VAL A 216 -14.64 8.31 21.34
N PHE A 217 -13.53 7.60 21.14
CA PHE A 217 -12.87 6.80 22.18
C PHE A 217 -12.43 7.63 23.39
N LEU A 218 -11.72 8.74 23.18
CA LEU A 218 -11.17 9.57 24.26
C LEU A 218 -12.24 10.25 25.13
N LYS A 219 -13.44 10.51 24.58
CA LYS A 219 -14.54 11.15 25.32
C LYS A 219 -15.33 10.18 26.20
N GLN A 220 -15.06 8.89 26.15
CA GLN A 220 -15.77 7.90 26.95
C GLN A 220 -15.33 7.96 28.42
N LYS A 221 -16.29 7.76 29.32
CA LYS A 221 -16.05 7.68 30.78
C LYS A 221 -15.39 6.38 31.22
N ALA A 222 -15.43 5.36 30.36
CA ALA A 222 -14.81 4.06 30.59
C ALA A 222 -13.30 4.18 30.84
N THR A 223 -12.73 3.18 31.48
CA THR A 223 -11.28 2.97 31.51
C THR A 223 -10.82 2.62 30.09
N LYS A 224 -9.85 3.38 29.57
CA LYS A 224 -9.42 3.32 28.16
C LYS A 224 -8.06 2.62 28.06
N VAL A 225 -8.02 1.54 27.29
CA VAL A 225 -6.79 0.86 26.91
C VAL A 225 -6.61 1.02 25.42
N ILE A 226 -5.55 1.68 24.99
CA ILE A 226 -5.22 1.83 23.57
C ILE A 226 -3.92 1.08 23.28
N VAL A 227 -3.93 0.24 22.26
CA VAL A 227 -2.78 -0.59 21.90
C VAL A 227 -2.56 -0.60 20.40
N GLY A 228 -1.29 -0.67 20.03
CA GLY A 228 -0.87 -0.68 18.65
C GLY A 228 0.63 -0.65 18.51
N ASP A 229 1.09 -0.46 17.29
CA ASP A 229 2.51 -0.32 16.95
C ASP A 229 2.69 1.03 16.23
N THR A 230 3.37 1.98 16.87
CA THR A 230 3.62 3.31 16.27
C THR A 230 4.36 3.23 14.93
N HIS A 231 5.10 2.15 14.69
CA HIS A 231 5.86 1.92 13.47
C HIS A 231 5.08 1.11 12.42
N GLN A 232 3.87 0.65 12.72
CA GLN A 232 2.96 0.07 11.72
C GLN A 232 1.86 1.02 11.27
N GLN A 233 1.89 2.30 11.61
CA GLN A 233 0.93 3.28 11.09
C GLN A 233 1.19 3.50 9.59
N ILE A 234 0.28 2.99 8.73
CA ILE A 234 0.43 2.97 7.26
C ILE A 234 -0.87 3.23 6.49
N TYR A 235 -1.91 3.74 7.17
CA TYR A 235 -3.18 4.13 6.54
C TYR A 235 -3.36 5.65 6.52
N GLY A 236 -2.27 6.43 6.37
CA GLY A 236 -2.31 7.89 6.27
C GLY A 236 -3.16 8.37 5.10
N TRP A 237 -3.20 7.61 4.01
CA TRP A 237 -4.10 7.84 2.86
C TRP A 237 -5.60 7.73 3.21
N ARG A 238 -5.96 7.10 4.34
CA ARG A 238 -7.32 7.11 4.92
C ARG A 238 -7.46 8.11 6.07
N HIS A 239 -6.60 9.13 6.11
CA HIS A 239 -6.55 10.14 7.15
C HIS A 239 -6.27 9.57 8.56
N ALA A 240 -5.68 8.38 8.66
CA ALA A 240 -5.16 7.88 9.92
C ALA A 240 -4.02 8.79 10.40
N ILE A 241 -4.02 9.07 11.70
CA ILE A 241 -2.94 9.83 12.36
C ILE A 241 -2.21 8.90 13.33
N ASN A 242 -1.05 9.31 13.86
CA ASN A 242 -0.39 8.61 14.96
C ASN A 242 -1.23 8.72 16.25
N SER A 243 -2.31 7.93 16.30
CA SER A 243 -3.36 7.98 17.32
C SER A 243 -2.86 7.51 18.68
N LEU A 244 -1.86 6.62 18.72
CA LEU A 244 -1.19 6.25 19.96
C LEU A 244 -0.51 7.46 20.60
N GLU A 245 0.25 8.26 19.85
CA GLU A 245 0.94 9.43 20.41
C GLU A 245 -0.02 10.53 20.89
N LYS A 246 -1.24 10.59 20.32
CA LYS A 246 -2.27 11.52 20.80
C LYS A 246 -2.91 11.09 22.12
N ALA A 247 -2.81 9.83 22.50
CA ALA A 247 -3.29 9.33 23.77
C ALA A 247 -2.24 9.61 24.88
N LYS A 248 -2.47 10.68 25.65
CA LYS A 248 -1.62 11.09 26.79
C LYS A 248 -1.88 10.23 28.04
N PHE A 249 -1.75 8.92 27.89
CA PHE A 249 -1.94 7.93 28.94
C PHE A 249 -0.60 7.39 29.45
N LYS A 250 -0.63 6.62 30.54
CA LYS A 250 0.55 5.91 31.01
C LYS A 250 1.00 4.88 29.95
N THR A 251 2.24 5.01 29.48
CA THR A 251 2.78 4.13 28.44
C THR A 251 3.37 2.85 29.02
N PHE A 252 3.05 1.73 28.39
CA PHE A 252 3.70 0.43 28.54
C PHE A 252 4.24 -0.02 27.18
N HIS A 253 5.27 -0.86 27.22
CA HIS A 253 5.91 -1.38 26.02
C HIS A 253 5.78 -2.90 25.93
N LEU A 254 5.65 -3.40 24.71
CA LEU A 254 5.87 -4.81 24.38
C LEU A 254 6.99 -4.87 23.34
N SER A 255 8.20 -5.18 23.79
CA SER A 255 9.44 -5.06 22.99
C SER A 255 9.88 -6.38 22.34
N THR A 256 9.32 -7.51 22.77
CA THR A 256 9.69 -8.84 22.28
C THR A 256 8.72 -9.32 21.20
N SER A 257 9.24 -9.65 20.01
CA SER A 257 8.52 -10.34 18.93
C SER A 257 8.62 -11.85 19.10
N PHE A 258 7.49 -12.55 19.02
CA PHE A 258 7.44 -14.03 18.94
C PHE A 258 7.30 -14.54 17.50
N ARG A 259 7.28 -13.63 16.52
CA ARG A 259 7.06 -13.97 15.10
C ARG A 259 8.35 -14.37 14.41
N PHE A 260 9.42 -13.60 14.62
CA PHE A 260 10.69 -13.70 13.90
C PHE A 260 11.87 -13.68 14.86
N ASN A 261 13.02 -14.16 14.38
CA ASN A 261 14.26 -14.26 15.15
C ASN A 261 14.99 -12.90 15.27
N GLN A 262 16.12 -12.89 15.99
CA GLN A 262 16.88 -11.67 16.24
C GLN A 262 17.42 -11.02 14.96
N ASP A 263 17.88 -11.79 13.96
CA ASP A 263 18.36 -11.23 12.70
C ASP A 263 17.32 -10.34 11.99
N ILE A 264 16.07 -10.81 11.93
CA ILE A 264 14.97 -10.04 11.35
C ILE A 264 14.60 -8.84 12.24
N ALA A 265 14.73 -8.97 13.57
CA ALA A 265 14.54 -7.87 14.50
C ALA A 265 15.59 -6.77 14.28
N ASP A 266 16.86 -7.14 14.09
CA ASP A 266 17.96 -6.22 13.81
C ASP A 266 17.76 -5.50 12.48
N LEU A 267 17.33 -6.22 11.43
CA LEU A 267 16.99 -5.61 10.15
C LEU A 267 15.83 -4.61 10.30
N ALA A 268 14.80 -4.98 11.05
CA ALA A 268 13.66 -4.12 11.29
C ALA A 268 14.06 -2.85 12.08
N MET A 269 14.93 -2.97 13.08
CA MET A 269 15.49 -1.83 13.82
C MET A 269 16.33 -0.94 12.90
N GLY A 270 17.19 -1.51 12.05
CA GLY A 270 17.99 -0.74 11.10
C GLY A 270 17.15 0.01 10.06
N VAL A 271 16.03 -0.58 9.59
CA VAL A 271 15.07 0.14 8.73
C VAL A 271 14.42 1.31 9.49
N LEU A 272 14.06 1.12 10.75
CA LEU A 272 13.45 2.19 11.55
C LEU A 272 14.44 3.29 11.92
N ASP A 273 15.73 2.98 12.00
CA ASP A 273 16.80 3.95 12.23
C ASP A 273 16.86 5.02 11.13
N TYR A 274 16.33 4.74 9.93
CA TYR A 274 16.18 5.76 8.88
C TYR A 274 15.36 6.98 9.31
N LYS A 275 14.51 6.85 10.34
CA LYS A 275 13.75 7.98 10.89
C LYS A 275 14.64 9.04 11.54
N THR A 276 15.82 8.64 12.04
CA THR A 276 16.79 9.55 12.65
C THR A 276 17.30 10.61 11.67
N HIS A 277 17.14 10.38 10.36
CA HIS A 277 17.44 11.38 9.35
C HIS A 277 16.51 12.60 9.41
N PHE A 278 15.29 12.46 9.95
CA PHE A 278 14.28 13.53 9.96
C PHE A 278 13.81 13.94 11.36
N ASP A 279 13.74 13.00 12.30
CA ASP A 279 13.30 13.22 13.67
C ASP A 279 14.34 12.70 14.67
N ASN A 280 14.41 13.30 15.86
CA ASN A 280 15.08 12.68 17.01
C ASN A 280 14.20 11.53 17.52
N SER A 281 14.20 10.41 16.79
CA SER A 281 13.47 9.20 17.21
C SER A 281 14.16 8.57 18.41
N ASP A 282 13.39 8.17 19.41
CA ASP A 282 13.87 7.30 20.47
C ASP A 282 14.43 6.01 19.86
N THR A 283 15.51 5.49 20.44
CA THR A 283 16.07 4.19 20.07
C THR A 283 15.07 3.09 20.40
N ILE A 284 14.68 2.34 19.37
CA ILE A 284 13.68 1.28 19.49
C ILE A 284 14.43 -0.01 19.78
N SER A 285 14.06 -0.69 20.86
CA SER A 285 14.57 -2.02 21.17
C SER A 285 13.55 -3.07 20.76
N ILE A 286 13.93 -3.92 19.80
CA ILE A 286 13.14 -5.07 19.34
C ILE A 286 13.95 -6.33 19.62
N SER A 287 13.39 -7.24 20.41
CA SER A 287 13.98 -8.58 20.63
C SER A 287 13.22 -9.64 19.84
N GLY A 288 13.92 -10.42 19.02
CA GLY A 288 13.34 -11.46 18.18
C GLY A 288 13.45 -12.85 18.82
N ASN A 289 12.33 -13.38 19.33
CA ASN A 289 12.23 -14.71 19.95
C ASN A 289 11.47 -15.73 19.09
N GLY A 290 11.23 -15.43 17.82
CA GLY A 290 10.61 -16.36 16.88
C GLY A 290 11.53 -17.55 16.58
N THR A 291 10.98 -18.77 16.68
CA THR A 291 11.71 -20.02 16.45
C THR A 291 11.16 -20.81 15.25
N ASN A 292 10.38 -20.17 14.38
CA ASN A 292 9.75 -20.85 13.25
C ASN A 292 10.80 -21.28 12.21
N LYS A 293 10.73 -22.53 11.76
CA LYS A 293 11.60 -23.12 10.75
C LYS A 293 10.85 -23.56 9.48
N ALA A 294 9.53 -23.33 9.41
CA ALA A 294 8.72 -23.67 8.26
C ALA A 294 9.07 -22.81 7.04
N PHE A 295 8.68 -23.27 5.84
CA PHE A 295 8.87 -22.59 4.55
C PHE A 295 7.63 -22.75 3.64
N ASP A 296 6.48 -23.04 4.24
CA ASP A 296 5.26 -23.46 3.53
C ASP A 296 4.62 -22.29 2.80
N SER A 297 4.60 -21.11 3.44
CA SER A 297 4.01 -19.90 2.88
C SER A 297 5.09 -18.95 2.34
N LYS A 298 4.99 -18.61 1.05
CA LYS A 298 5.91 -17.70 0.36
C LYS A 298 5.15 -16.51 -0.19
N ALA A 299 5.57 -15.30 0.13
CA ALA A 299 4.94 -14.08 -0.35
C ALA A 299 5.94 -13.13 -1.03
N ILE A 300 5.50 -12.47 -2.10
CA ILE A 300 6.14 -11.31 -2.71
C ILE A 300 5.35 -10.07 -2.28
N ILE A 301 6.02 -9.15 -1.60
CA ILE A 301 5.42 -7.94 -1.05
C ILE A 301 5.97 -6.73 -1.79
N ALA A 302 5.07 -5.91 -2.33
CA ALA A 302 5.40 -4.64 -2.99
C ALA A 302 4.81 -3.44 -2.22
N ARG A 303 5.43 -2.27 -2.38
CA ARG A 303 4.90 -1.00 -1.87
C ARG A 303 3.68 -0.57 -2.67
N THR A 304 3.75 -0.71 -3.98
CA THR A 304 2.78 -0.20 -4.96
C THR A 304 2.05 -1.33 -5.68
N ASN A 305 0.81 -1.07 -6.13
CA ASN A 305 0.08 -2.00 -7.00
C ASN A 305 0.84 -2.22 -8.33
N LEU A 306 1.54 -1.19 -8.83
CA LEU A 306 2.38 -1.25 -10.04
C LEU A 306 3.52 -2.23 -9.85
N GLY A 307 4.36 -2.01 -8.85
CA GLY A 307 5.51 -2.87 -8.56
C GLY A 307 5.09 -4.32 -8.34
N LEU A 308 3.95 -4.55 -7.67
CA LEU A 308 3.40 -5.90 -7.52
C LEU A 308 3.03 -6.54 -8.85
N LEU A 309 2.29 -5.80 -9.69
CA LEU A 309 1.83 -6.33 -10.97
C LEU A 309 3.02 -6.59 -11.90
N LEU A 310 3.96 -5.64 -12.03
CA LEU A 310 5.20 -5.82 -12.80
C LEU A 310 5.95 -7.07 -12.34
N LYS A 311 6.11 -7.26 -11.03
CA LYS A 311 6.79 -8.44 -10.49
C LYS A 311 6.01 -9.73 -10.76
N ALA A 312 4.69 -9.71 -10.72
CA ALA A 312 3.87 -10.86 -11.07
C ALA A 312 3.99 -11.21 -12.56
N ILE A 313 4.04 -10.21 -13.44
CA ILE A 313 4.25 -10.39 -14.89
C ILE A 313 5.63 -11.00 -15.14
N GLU A 314 6.69 -10.43 -14.57
CA GLU A 314 8.05 -10.96 -14.62
C GLU A 314 8.08 -12.43 -14.17
N TYR A 315 7.49 -12.71 -13.00
CA TYR A 315 7.46 -14.05 -12.42
C TYR A 315 6.76 -15.07 -13.31
N VAL A 316 5.60 -14.72 -13.88
CA VAL A 316 4.82 -15.63 -14.74
C VAL A 316 5.43 -15.81 -16.13
N THR A 317 6.12 -14.79 -16.65
CA THR A 317 6.78 -14.85 -17.96
C THR A 317 8.09 -15.64 -17.92
N GLU A 318 8.88 -15.48 -16.86
CA GLU A 318 10.17 -16.17 -16.69
C GLU A 318 10.01 -17.60 -16.17
N LYS A 319 9.11 -17.83 -15.22
CA LYS A 319 8.89 -19.16 -14.62
C LYS A 319 7.68 -19.84 -15.23
N LYS A 320 7.85 -20.29 -16.48
CA LYS A 320 6.79 -20.91 -17.29
C LYS A 320 6.05 -22.06 -16.59
N ASN A 321 6.74 -22.82 -15.74
CA ASN A 321 6.21 -24.02 -15.07
C ASN A 321 5.44 -23.76 -13.76
N ILE A 322 5.24 -22.50 -13.35
CA ILE A 322 4.45 -22.20 -12.15
C ILE A 322 3.02 -21.87 -12.54
N ASN A 323 2.07 -22.63 -12.00
CA ASN A 323 0.65 -22.55 -12.35
C ASN A 323 -0.26 -22.12 -11.17
N GLU A 324 0.28 -21.99 -9.96
CA GLU A 324 -0.51 -21.77 -8.75
C GLU A 324 -0.02 -20.52 -8.02
N ILE A 325 -0.61 -19.37 -8.37
CA ILE A 325 -0.31 -18.08 -7.76
C ILE A 325 -1.56 -17.54 -7.04
N TYR A 326 -1.35 -16.76 -5.97
CA TYR A 326 -2.45 -16.12 -5.25
C TYR A 326 -2.21 -14.62 -5.14
N PHE A 327 -3.28 -13.83 -5.14
CA PHE A 327 -3.24 -12.38 -4.92
C PHE A 327 -4.08 -12.03 -3.69
N GLU A 328 -3.45 -11.44 -2.68
CA GLU A 328 -4.19 -10.93 -1.52
C GLU A 328 -5.13 -9.81 -1.96
N GLY A 329 -6.40 -9.90 -1.55
CA GLY A 329 -7.39 -8.88 -1.86
C GLY A 329 -7.97 -8.95 -3.29
N ASN A 330 -7.86 -10.10 -3.97
CA ASN A 330 -8.36 -10.35 -5.34
C ASN A 330 -7.54 -9.63 -6.43
N ILE A 331 -7.25 -10.33 -7.53
CA ILE A 331 -6.55 -9.78 -8.71
C ILE A 331 -7.24 -8.52 -9.30
N ASN A 332 -8.56 -8.41 -9.15
CA ASN A 332 -9.32 -7.26 -9.63
C ASN A 332 -8.88 -5.95 -8.94
N SER A 333 -8.45 -5.99 -7.68
CA SER A 333 -7.95 -4.81 -6.96
C SER A 333 -6.70 -4.18 -7.58
N TYR A 334 -6.04 -4.87 -8.51
CA TYR A 334 -4.83 -4.43 -9.19
C TYR A 334 -5.07 -4.11 -10.68
N THR A 335 -6.27 -4.41 -11.19
CA THR A 335 -6.63 -4.20 -12.61
C THR A 335 -7.76 -3.18 -12.77
N TYR A 336 -8.39 -2.78 -11.67
CA TYR A 336 -9.44 -1.77 -11.57
C TYR A 336 -9.05 -0.70 -10.53
N ALA A 337 -9.44 0.54 -10.79
CA ALA A 337 -9.38 1.66 -9.86
C ALA A 337 -10.63 1.63 -8.95
N GLU A 338 -10.59 2.34 -7.83
CA GLU A 338 -11.70 2.43 -6.88
C GLU A 338 -12.97 2.98 -7.53
N GLU A 339 -12.84 3.93 -8.45
CA GLU A 339 -13.97 4.47 -9.22
C GLU A 339 -14.47 3.52 -10.33
N GLY A 340 -13.81 2.38 -10.54
CA GLY A 340 -14.23 1.31 -11.44
C GLY A 340 -13.60 1.33 -12.84
N ALA A 341 -12.80 2.35 -13.16
CA ALA A 341 -11.94 2.37 -14.35
C ALA A 341 -11.02 1.14 -14.37
N SER A 342 -10.82 0.54 -15.54
CA SER A 342 -9.96 -0.63 -15.70
C SER A 342 -8.76 -0.37 -16.60
N LEU A 343 -7.74 -1.23 -16.50
CA LEU A 343 -6.62 -1.23 -17.46
C LEU A 343 -7.10 -1.38 -18.92
N TYR A 344 -8.22 -2.08 -19.15
CA TYR A 344 -8.80 -2.20 -20.49
C TYR A 344 -9.38 -0.88 -20.99
N ASP A 345 -9.99 -0.08 -20.12
CA ASP A 345 -10.53 1.23 -20.49
C ASP A 345 -9.41 2.19 -20.91
N VAL A 346 -8.33 2.24 -20.14
CA VAL A 346 -7.14 3.06 -20.46
C VAL A 346 -6.44 2.55 -21.72
N LEU A 347 -6.32 1.23 -21.90
CA LEU A 347 -5.77 0.64 -23.13
C LEU A 347 -6.62 0.98 -24.37
N ASN A 348 -7.94 0.90 -24.25
CA ASN A 348 -8.86 1.26 -25.33
C ASN A 348 -8.78 2.76 -25.66
N LEU A 349 -8.60 3.63 -24.65
CA LEU A 349 -8.32 5.05 -24.88
C LEU A 349 -7.02 5.25 -25.67
N GLN A 350 -5.94 4.53 -25.32
CA GLN A 350 -4.67 4.59 -26.07
C GLN A 350 -4.83 4.14 -27.53
N ASN A 351 -5.58 3.06 -27.74
CA ASN A 351 -5.83 2.47 -29.05
C ASN A 351 -6.89 3.23 -29.87
N LYS A 352 -7.50 4.28 -29.30
CA LYS A 352 -8.61 5.05 -29.91
C LYS A 352 -9.89 4.23 -30.14
N ASN A 353 -10.07 3.13 -29.41
CA ASN A 353 -11.25 2.26 -29.46
C ASN A 353 -12.31 2.73 -28.45
N ARG A 354 -12.84 3.95 -28.64
CA ARG A 354 -13.66 4.65 -27.63
C ARG A 354 -14.98 3.93 -27.32
N ASP A 355 -15.56 3.23 -28.29
CA ASP A 355 -16.80 2.46 -28.11
C ASP A 355 -16.65 1.27 -27.14
N MET A 356 -15.41 0.82 -26.91
CA MET A 356 -15.09 -0.28 -26.01
C MET A 356 -14.78 0.18 -24.57
N ILE A 357 -14.75 1.48 -24.32
CA ILE A 357 -14.50 2.06 -22.98
C ILE A 357 -15.80 1.99 -22.18
N ARG A 358 -15.78 1.26 -21.06
CA ARG A 358 -16.95 1.06 -20.18
C ARG A 358 -17.08 2.15 -19.13
N ASP A 359 -15.95 2.59 -18.60
CA ASP A 359 -15.93 3.62 -17.56
C ASP A 359 -16.39 4.98 -18.10
N LYS A 360 -17.30 5.63 -17.38
CA LYS A 360 -17.92 6.89 -17.82
C LYS A 360 -16.90 8.04 -17.85
N LEU A 361 -16.03 8.14 -16.84
CA LEU A 361 -15.02 9.19 -16.75
C LEU A 361 -14.02 9.06 -17.90
N ILE A 362 -13.46 7.86 -18.11
CA ILE A 362 -12.48 7.63 -19.19
C ILE A 362 -13.13 7.82 -20.56
N ARG A 363 -14.41 7.47 -20.74
CA ARG A 363 -15.11 7.64 -22.03
C ARG A 363 -15.19 9.10 -22.46
N GLU A 364 -15.35 10.03 -21.52
CA GLU A 364 -15.33 11.46 -21.81
C GLU A 364 -13.95 11.94 -22.31
N MET A 365 -12.86 11.26 -21.91
CA MET A 365 -11.50 11.65 -22.29
C MET A 365 -11.24 11.50 -23.79
N LYS A 366 -11.01 12.63 -24.46
CA LYS A 366 -10.39 12.82 -25.80
C LYS A 366 -9.35 11.79 -26.20
N THR A 367 -8.26 11.90 -25.46
CA THR A 367 -6.97 11.34 -25.76
C THR A 367 -6.28 10.97 -24.45
N MET A 368 -5.17 10.24 -24.54
CA MET A 368 -4.35 9.94 -23.36
C MET A 368 -3.86 11.22 -22.65
N LYS A 369 -3.60 12.30 -23.40
CA LYS A 369 -3.21 13.59 -22.83
C LYS A 369 -4.32 14.23 -22.00
N ASP A 370 -5.58 14.06 -22.38
CA ASP A 370 -6.71 14.59 -21.59
C ASP A 370 -6.82 13.83 -20.25
N LEU A 371 -6.62 12.50 -20.27
CA LEU A 371 -6.59 11.69 -19.06
C LEU A 371 -5.39 12.04 -18.16
N GLU A 372 -4.20 12.24 -18.73
CA GLU A 372 -3.01 12.69 -17.99
C GLU A 372 -3.25 14.06 -17.33
N LYS A 373 -3.84 15.01 -18.06
CA LYS A 373 -4.18 16.32 -17.50
C LYS A 373 -5.18 16.22 -16.36
N TYR A 374 -6.18 15.34 -16.47
CA TYR A 374 -7.11 15.05 -15.37
C TYR A 374 -6.36 14.53 -14.15
N ILE A 375 -5.50 13.52 -14.32
CA ILE A 375 -4.69 12.92 -13.25
C ILE A 375 -3.83 13.96 -12.54
N GLU A 376 -3.17 14.85 -13.30
CA GLU A 376 -2.37 15.96 -12.74
C GLU A 376 -3.23 16.97 -11.97
N SER A 377 -4.47 17.21 -12.40
CA SER A 377 -5.37 18.15 -11.75
C SER A 377 -6.05 17.57 -10.52
N THR A 378 -6.15 16.24 -10.41
CA THR A 378 -6.83 15.57 -9.31
C THR A 378 -5.91 14.84 -8.35
N ASP A 379 -4.62 14.64 -8.67
CA ASP A 379 -3.71 13.76 -7.91
C ASP A 379 -4.28 12.33 -7.77
N ASP A 380 -4.65 11.72 -8.91
CA ASP A 380 -5.18 10.34 -8.98
C ASP A 380 -4.06 9.31 -9.26
N SER A 381 -3.50 8.78 -8.16
CA SER A 381 -2.41 7.80 -8.22
C SER A 381 -2.80 6.47 -8.90
N GLN A 382 -4.07 6.05 -8.85
CA GLN A 382 -4.48 4.77 -9.43
C GLN A 382 -4.61 4.88 -10.94
N LEU A 383 -5.23 5.95 -11.45
CA LEU A 383 -5.29 6.21 -12.88
C LEU A 383 -3.88 6.49 -13.44
N SER A 384 -3.03 7.22 -12.71
CA SER A 384 -1.62 7.41 -13.08
C SER A 384 -0.90 6.08 -13.33
N MET A 385 -1.01 5.16 -12.37
CA MET A 385 -0.46 3.81 -12.49
C MET A 385 -1.00 3.05 -13.70
N MET A 386 -2.31 3.12 -13.96
CA MET A 386 -2.89 2.45 -15.13
C MET A 386 -2.33 2.99 -16.44
N VAL A 387 -2.17 4.30 -16.54
CA VAL A 387 -1.55 4.96 -17.69
C VAL A 387 -0.10 4.48 -17.87
N GLU A 388 0.67 4.34 -16.80
CA GLU A 388 2.04 3.82 -16.85
C GLU A 388 2.11 2.38 -17.37
N ILE A 389 1.29 1.47 -16.82
CA ILE A 389 1.21 0.07 -17.26
C ILE A 389 0.83 -0.01 -18.75
N VAL A 390 -0.16 0.79 -19.16
CA VAL A 390 -0.64 0.85 -20.54
C VAL A 390 0.43 1.39 -21.49
N LYS A 391 1.18 2.41 -21.09
CA LYS A 391 2.32 2.92 -21.88
C LYS A 391 3.43 1.89 -22.05
N GLU A 392 3.73 1.10 -21.01
CA GLU A 392 4.82 0.12 -21.03
C GLU A 392 4.46 -1.15 -21.81
N TYR A 393 3.29 -1.73 -21.56
CA TYR A 393 2.91 -3.03 -22.11
C TYR A 393 1.95 -2.96 -23.29
N GLY A 394 1.17 -1.89 -23.41
CA GLY A 394 0.19 -1.67 -24.47
C GLY A 394 -0.66 -2.92 -24.74
N ASN A 395 -0.66 -3.35 -26.00
CA ASN A 395 -1.47 -4.48 -26.47
C ASN A 395 -1.05 -5.87 -25.96
N LYS A 396 0.02 -5.97 -25.15
CA LYS A 396 0.38 -7.23 -24.47
C LYS A 396 -0.47 -7.46 -23.21
N ILE A 397 -1.07 -6.42 -22.65
CA ILE A 397 -1.84 -6.47 -21.40
C ILE A 397 -2.92 -7.56 -21.41
N PRO A 398 -3.76 -7.71 -22.45
CA PRO A 398 -4.80 -8.74 -22.44
C PRO A 398 -4.26 -10.16 -22.28
N GLY A 399 -3.17 -10.50 -22.96
CA GLY A 399 -2.53 -11.82 -22.85
C GLY A 399 -1.89 -12.05 -21.49
N ILE A 400 -1.26 -11.02 -20.94
CA ILE A 400 -0.67 -11.04 -19.61
C ILE A 400 -1.74 -11.26 -18.53
N LEU A 401 -2.81 -10.45 -18.54
CA LEU A 401 -3.90 -10.55 -17.57
C LEU A 401 -4.63 -11.89 -17.67
N LYS A 402 -4.79 -12.41 -18.90
CA LYS A 402 -5.33 -13.76 -19.11
C LYS A 402 -4.44 -14.82 -18.43
N SER A 403 -3.14 -14.77 -18.66
CA SER A 403 -2.19 -15.72 -18.06
C SER A 403 -2.18 -15.63 -16.53
N LEU A 404 -2.23 -14.41 -15.96
CA LEU A 404 -2.31 -14.22 -14.51
C LEU A 404 -3.59 -14.80 -13.93
N LYS A 405 -4.74 -14.60 -14.59
CA LYS A 405 -6.04 -15.15 -14.17
C LYS A 405 -6.09 -16.67 -14.25
N GLU A 406 -5.54 -17.26 -15.31
CA GLU A 406 -5.50 -18.72 -15.50
C GLU A 406 -4.65 -19.42 -14.43
N LYS A 407 -3.59 -18.76 -13.95
CA LYS A 407 -2.71 -19.27 -12.89
C LYS A 407 -3.18 -18.90 -11.48
N HIS A 408 -4.20 -18.07 -11.34
CA HIS A 408 -4.66 -17.58 -10.05
C HIS A 408 -5.55 -18.62 -9.36
N VAL A 409 -5.15 -19.08 -8.18
CA VAL A 409 -5.97 -19.99 -7.37
C VAL A 409 -7.07 -19.25 -6.61
N ALA A 410 -8.19 -19.91 -6.37
CA ALA A 410 -9.31 -19.36 -5.60
C ALA A 410 -8.94 -19.15 -4.12
N ASN A 411 -9.70 -18.30 -3.42
CA ASN A 411 -9.47 -17.97 -2.01
C ASN A 411 -9.47 -19.21 -1.09
N GLU A 412 -10.37 -20.15 -1.34
CA GLU A 412 -10.50 -21.41 -0.57
C GLU A 412 -9.24 -22.28 -0.72
N ASP A 413 -8.57 -22.15 -1.86
CA ASP A 413 -7.37 -22.88 -2.24
C ASP A 413 -6.08 -22.08 -2.02
N LYS A 414 -6.12 -20.99 -1.24
CA LYS A 414 -4.93 -20.16 -0.93
C LYS A 414 -3.74 -21.00 -0.44
N HIS A 415 -4.00 -22.06 0.32
CA HIS A 415 -2.97 -22.95 0.86
C HIS A 415 -2.23 -23.75 -0.23
N LYS A 416 -2.79 -23.88 -1.44
CA LYS A 416 -2.15 -24.52 -2.60
C LYS A 416 -1.24 -23.56 -3.38
N ALA A 417 -1.31 -22.26 -3.09
CA ALA A 417 -0.53 -21.27 -3.82
C ALA A 417 0.97 -21.45 -3.56
N ARG A 418 1.75 -21.64 -4.62
CA ARG A 418 3.22 -21.71 -4.52
C ARG A 418 3.84 -20.34 -4.20
N ILE A 419 3.17 -19.26 -4.59
CA ILE A 419 3.57 -17.89 -4.28
C ILE A 419 2.34 -17.00 -4.09
N ILE A 420 2.41 -16.12 -3.10
CA ILE A 420 1.40 -15.13 -2.79
C ILE A 420 1.91 -13.75 -3.18
N PHE A 421 1.15 -13.00 -3.95
CA PHE A 421 1.41 -11.61 -4.29
C PHE A 421 0.54 -10.71 -3.41
N SER A 422 1.16 -9.73 -2.76
CA SER A 422 0.45 -8.78 -1.91
C SER A 422 1.11 -7.41 -1.93
N THR A 423 0.33 -6.34 -1.83
CA THR A 423 0.90 -5.07 -1.39
C THR A 423 1.04 -5.02 0.12
N VAL A 424 1.98 -4.21 0.60
CA VAL A 424 2.23 -4.01 2.04
C VAL A 424 0.96 -3.69 2.85
N HIS A 425 0.03 -2.90 2.29
CA HIS A 425 -1.24 -2.59 2.96
C HIS A 425 -2.18 -3.80 3.06
N ARG A 426 -2.17 -4.69 2.06
CA ARG A 426 -3.08 -5.86 2.00
C ARG A 426 -2.58 -6.99 2.90
N CYS A 427 -1.26 -7.20 2.98
CA CYS A 427 -0.68 -8.20 3.88
C CYS A 427 -0.56 -7.75 5.34
N LYS A 428 -0.93 -6.51 5.67
CA LYS A 428 -0.88 -6.05 7.06
C LYS A 428 -1.81 -6.90 7.93
N GLY A 429 -1.27 -7.39 9.05
CA GLY A 429 -1.93 -8.36 9.92
C GLY A 429 -1.75 -9.82 9.50
N MET A 430 -1.25 -10.09 8.29
CA MET A 430 -0.86 -11.43 7.84
C MET A 430 0.60 -11.72 8.18
N GLU A 431 0.99 -12.98 8.04
CA GLU A 431 2.33 -13.47 8.34
C GLU A 431 2.67 -14.60 7.35
N TYR A 432 3.93 -14.66 6.90
CA TYR A 432 4.41 -15.66 5.95
C TYR A 432 5.74 -16.25 6.42
N ASP A 433 6.06 -17.46 6.02
CA ASP A 433 7.33 -18.11 6.40
C ASP A 433 8.50 -17.49 5.65
N THR A 434 8.32 -17.23 4.35
CA THR A 434 9.29 -16.52 3.51
C THR A 434 8.65 -15.30 2.85
N VAL A 435 9.34 -14.17 2.92
CA VAL A 435 8.95 -12.93 2.24
C VAL A 435 10.02 -12.53 1.23
N GLN A 436 9.60 -12.09 0.04
CA GLN A 436 10.44 -11.39 -0.92
C GLN A 436 9.93 -9.96 -1.09
N ILE A 437 10.80 -8.98 -0.92
CA ILE A 437 10.49 -7.55 -1.07
C ILE A 437 10.77 -7.12 -2.51
N VAL A 438 9.85 -6.39 -3.12
CA VAL A 438 10.02 -5.75 -4.43
C VAL A 438 10.86 -4.47 -4.28
N ASN A 439 11.66 -4.10 -5.28
CA ASN A 439 12.45 -2.87 -5.25
C ASN A 439 11.61 -1.63 -5.61
N ASP A 440 10.51 -1.41 -4.89
CA ASP A 440 9.64 -0.23 -5.05
C ASP A 440 9.37 0.50 -3.73
N PHE A 441 10.11 0.16 -2.68
CA PHE A 441 10.10 0.85 -1.39
C PHE A 441 11.12 2.00 -1.35
N ILE A 442 10.99 2.86 -0.34
CA ILE A 442 11.92 3.96 -0.10
C ILE A 442 13.31 3.42 0.28
N THR A 443 14.36 4.01 -0.27
CA THR A 443 15.76 3.69 0.05
C THR A 443 16.39 4.77 0.94
N GLU A 444 17.39 4.40 1.73
CA GLU A 444 18.13 5.35 2.57
C GLU A 444 18.76 6.48 1.74
N ASP A 445 19.39 6.14 0.61
CA ASP A 445 19.99 7.14 -0.28
C ASP A 445 18.97 8.14 -0.82
N ARG A 446 17.73 7.71 -1.06
CA ARG A 446 16.66 8.62 -1.50
C ARG A 446 16.22 9.54 -0.36
N LEU A 447 16.13 9.04 0.87
CA LEU A 447 15.84 9.85 2.05
C LEU A 447 16.91 10.92 2.28
N ILE A 448 18.19 10.54 2.20
CA ILE A 448 19.32 11.47 2.33
C ILE A 448 19.28 12.54 1.22
N LYS A 449 19.03 12.14 -0.03
CA LYS A 449 18.89 13.09 -1.16
C LYS A 449 17.76 14.08 -0.96
N LEU A 450 16.60 13.63 -0.49
CA LEU A 450 15.46 14.51 -0.20
C LEU A 450 15.82 15.51 0.91
N LYS A 451 16.47 15.05 1.99
CA LYS A 451 16.95 15.94 3.06
C LYS A 451 17.85 17.07 2.53
N HIS A 452 18.71 16.75 1.56
CA HIS A 452 19.65 17.72 0.99
C HIS A 452 19.05 18.58 -0.14
N SER A 453 17.88 18.26 -0.70
CA SER A 453 17.29 19.03 -1.81
C SER A 453 16.72 20.38 -1.39
N GLY A 454 16.55 20.63 -0.09
CA GLY A 454 16.01 21.89 0.45
C GLY A 454 14.52 22.10 0.18
N GLU A 455 13.81 21.08 -0.31
CA GLU A 455 12.35 21.09 -0.44
C GLU A 455 11.69 20.97 0.94
N ASP A 456 10.48 21.52 1.10
CA ASP A 456 9.67 21.33 2.32
C ASP A 456 9.25 19.86 2.44
N ILE A 457 10.03 19.07 3.19
CA ILE A 457 9.76 17.65 3.38
C ILE A 457 8.65 17.46 4.39
N ASN A 458 7.58 16.81 3.97
CA ASN A 458 6.57 16.30 4.89
C ASN A 458 7.14 15.09 5.66
N VAL A 459 7.65 15.35 6.86
CA VAL A 459 8.26 14.34 7.76
C VAL A 459 7.29 13.20 8.07
N ALA A 460 6.00 13.48 8.27
CA ALA A 460 5.00 12.46 8.54
C ALA A 460 4.87 11.46 7.37
N ARG A 461 4.90 11.97 6.13
CA ARG A 461 4.88 11.13 4.92
C ARG A 461 6.15 10.30 4.77
N MET A 462 7.33 10.86 5.08
CA MET A 462 8.59 10.12 5.05
C MET A 462 8.60 9.01 6.11
N ASN A 463 8.13 9.31 7.32
CA ASN A 463 7.97 8.33 8.39
C ASN A 463 7.00 7.21 8.01
N GLU A 464 5.91 7.52 7.29
CA GLU A 464 5.00 6.51 6.76
C GLU A 464 5.70 5.60 5.73
N GLU A 465 6.47 6.16 4.78
CA GLU A 465 7.24 5.35 3.81
C GLU A 465 8.25 4.40 4.49
N ILE A 466 8.90 4.85 5.58
CA ILE A 466 9.77 3.99 6.39
C ILE A 466 8.95 2.90 7.11
N ASN A 467 7.81 3.27 7.71
CA ASN A 467 6.88 2.32 8.35
C ASN A 467 6.43 1.23 7.38
N LEU A 468 6.22 1.56 6.11
CA LEU A 468 5.81 0.60 5.09
C LEU A 468 6.90 -0.46 4.86
N LEU A 469 8.17 -0.06 4.77
CA LEU A 469 9.26 -1.02 4.68
C LEU A 469 9.38 -1.87 5.95
N TYR A 470 9.25 -1.26 7.14
CA TYR A 470 9.20 -1.98 8.42
C TYR A 470 8.06 -3.01 8.47
N VAL A 471 6.85 -2.64 8.07
CA VAL A 471 5.70 -3.55 8.02
C VAL A 471 6.01 -4.72 7.09
N ALA A 472 6.58 -4.46 5.91
CA ALA A 472 6.91 -5.49 4.93
C ALA A 472 7.98 -6.46 5.45
N VAL A 473 9.07 -5.94 6.04
CA VAL A 473 10.14 -6.76 6.66
C VAL A 473 9.58 -7.63 7.78
N THR A 474 8.74 -7.08 8.65
CA THR A 474 8.18 -7.80 9.80
C THR A 474 7.07 -8.78 9.46
N ARG A 475 6.70 -8.97 8.18
CA ARG A 475 5.72 -9.99 7.77
C ARG A 475 6.30 -11.40 7.75
N THR A 476 7.63 -11.54 7.69
CA THR A 476 8.27 -12.86 7.68
C THR A 476 8.30 -13.48 9.08
N LYS A 477 8.20 -14.81 9.14
CA LYS A 477 8.42 -15.62 10.34
C LYS A 477 9.81 -16.26 10.37
N ASN A 478 10.44 -16.45 9.21
CA ASN A 478 11.68 -17.21 9.11
C ASN A 478 12.70 -16.52 8.19
N THR A 479 12.40 -16.34 6.90
CA THR A 479 13.38 -15.85 5.92
C THR A 479 12.88 -14.67 5.09
N ILE A 480 13.78 -13.77 4.72
CA ILE A 480 13.49 -12.63 3.85
C ILE A 480 14.47 -12.54 2.69
N ARG A 481 13.95 -12.24 1.49
CA ARG A 481 14.71 -11.86 0.31
C ARG A 481 14.49 -10.39 0.03
N ILE A 482 15.53 -9.56 0.12
CA ILE A 482 15.41 -8.10 0.08
C ILE A 482 16.45 -7.50 -0.87
N PRO A 483 16.07 -6.56 -1.75
CA PRO A 483 17.01 -5.78 -2.55
C PRO A 483 18.09 -5.11 -1.68
N GLU A 484 19.35 -5.20 -2.11
CA GLU A 484 20.49 -4.65 -1.35
C GLU A 484 20.35 -3.16 -1.02
N LYS A 485 19.74 -2.38 -1.93
CA LYS A 485 19.47 -0.93 -1.75
C LYS A 485 18.46 -0.60 -0.64
N LEU A 486 17.66 -1.58 -0.20
CA LEU A 486 16.65 -1.41 0.85
C LEU A 486 17.15 -1.84 2.24
N VAL A 487 18.39 -2.34 2.32
CA VAL A 487 19.02 -2.77 3.56
C VAL A 487 19.92 -1.65 4.08
N PRO A 488 19.99 -1.41 5.40
CA PRO A 488 20.92 -0.44 5.97
C PRO A 488 22.36 -0.68 5.53
N LYS A 489 23.12 0.42 5.35
CA LYS A 489 24.52 0.32 4.95
C LYS A 489 25.30 -0.52 5.97
N ASN A 490 26.13 -1.43 5.46
CA ASN A 490 26.94 -2.36 6.26
C ASN A 490 26.14 -3.34 7.15
N PHE A 491 24.87 -3.59 6.86
CA PHE A 491 24.11 -4.59 7.60
C PHE A 491 24.68 -6.00 7.39
N PRO A 492 24.88 -6.80 8.47
CA PRO A 492 25.49 -8.11 8.36
C PRO A 492 24.60 -9.09 7.59
N VAL A 493 25.20 -9.87 6.69
CA VAL A 493 24.49 -10.96 6.01
C VAL A 493 24.24 -12.07 7.02
N SER A 494 23.02 -12.59 7.05
CA SER A 494 22.62 -13.70 7.94
C SER A 494 21.97 -14.83 7.14
N ALA A 495 21.86 -16.02 7.74
CA ALA A 495 21.20 -17.16 7.10
C ALA A 495 19.71 -16.90 6.81
N ASN A 496 19.09 -15.95 7.52
CA ASN A 496 17.69 -15.59 7.40
C ASN A 496 17.44 -14.41 6.44
N ILE A 497 18.50 -13.69 6.04
CA ILE A 497 18.41 -12.48 5.22
C ILE A 497 19.21 -12.67 3.93
N HIS A 498 18.50 -12.79 2.80
CA HIS A 498 19.09 -12.99 1.49
C HIS A 498 19.03 -11.71 0.67
N LEU A 499 20.19 -11.17 0.32
CA LEU A 499 20.28 -9.96 -0.49
C LEU A 499 20.05 -10.28 -1.98
N ILE A 500 19.20 -9.50 -2.63
CA ILE A 500 19.01 -9.53 -4.08
C ILE A 500 19.91 -8.44 -4.67
N LYS A 501 20.98 -8.84 -5.36
CA LYS A 501 21.85 -7.94 -6.10
C LYS A 501 21.13 -7.48 -7.37
N GLU A 502 21.05 -6.19 -7.58
CA GLU A 502 20.61 -5.63 -8.86
C GLU A 502 21.82 -5.40 -9.77
N LEU A 503 21.71 -5.79 -11.03
CA LEU A 503 22.63 -5.28 -12.06
C LEU A 503 22.46 -3.76 -12.13
N PRO A 504 23.56 -2.98 -12.29
CA PRO A 504 23.47 -1.53 -12.33
C PRO A 504 22.49 -1.09 -13.42
N GLU A 505 21.43 -0.40 -13.01
CA GLU A 505 20.56 0.33 -13.93
C GLU A 505 21.45 1.24 -14.77
N LYS A 506 21.32 1.17 -16.10
CA LYS A 506 21.85 2.23 -16.96
C LYS A 506 21.29 3.55 -16.42
N ALA A 507 22.18 4.41 -15.95
CA ALA A 507 21.84 5.72 -15.42
C ALA A 507 21.02 6.49 -16.44
N ASP A 508 19.71 6.55 -16.25
CA ASP A 508 18.87 7.60 -16.79
C ASP A 508 18.10 8.22 -15.62
N PRO A 509 18.65 9.28 -14.99
CA PRO A 509 18.06 9.93 -13.81
C PRO A 509 16.67 10.54 -14.03
N LYS A 510 16.09 10.39 -15.23
CA LYS A 510 14.75 10.89 -15.58
C LYS A 510 13.60 9.92 -15.27
N LYS A 511 13.87 8.73 -14.75
CA LYS A 511 12.80 7.76 -14.42
C LYS A 511 12.05 8.05 -13.11
N TYR A 512 12.51 8.98 -12.28
CA TYR A 512 11.80 9.37 -11.03
C TYR A 512 11.80 10.87 -10.74
N ALA A 513 11.91 11.73 -11.77
CA ALA A 513 11.74 13.17 -11.63
C ALA A 513 10.96 13.72 -12.83
N PHE A 514 9.84 14.40 -12.58
CA PHE A 514 9.05 15.09 -13.59
C PHE A 514 9.94 16.08 -14.37
N PRO A 515 10.08 15.95 -15.71
CA PRO A 515 10.72 17.00 -16.47
C PRO A 515 9.70 18.12 -16.72
N LYS A 516 9.88 19.27 -16.04
CA LYS A 516 9.44 20.56 -16.59
C LYS A 516 10.07 20.68 -17.98
N ARG A 517 9.25 20.77 -19.03
CA ARG A 517 9.76 21.07 -20.38
C ARG A 517 9.03 22.27 -20.96
N GLU A 518 9.82 23.31 -21.18
CA GLU A 518 9.52 24.44 -22.05
C GLU A 518 9.27 23.96 -23.48
N ILE A 519 8.37 24.67 -24.14
CA ILE A 519 7.89 24.45 -25.49
C ILE A 519 8.94 24.99 -26.47
N SER A 520 9.38 24.20 -27.45
CA SER A 520 9.86 24.76 -28.71
C SER A 520 9.59 23.83 -29.90
N GLU A 521 9.51 24.48 -31.06
CA GLU A 521 8.72 24.11 -32.22
C GLU A 521 9.32 23.04 -33.15
N THR A 522 8.40 22.49 -33.95
CA THR A 522 8.49 21.65 -35.15
C THR A 522 9.79 21.63 -35.97
N LYS A 523 10.16 20.43 -36.49
CA LYS A 523 10.59 20.19 -37.89
C LYS A 523 10.63 18.69 -38.25
N ALA A 524 10.41 18.38 -39.54
CA ALA A 524 10.09 17.06 -40.11
C ALA A 524 11.31 16.24 -40.62
N ILE A 525 11.23 14.89 -40.42
CA ILE A 525 11.60 13.67 -41.23
C ILE A 525 12.71 13.82 -42.32
N PRO A 526 13.78 12.96 -42.45
CA PRO A 526 13.65 11.55 -42.93
C PRO A 526 14.74 10.48 -42.65
N ASN A 527 14.36 9.23 -42.98
CA ASN A 527 15.14 8.02 -43.38
C ASN A 527 15.98 7.24 -42.34
N TYR A 528 15.39 6.15 -41.82
CA TYR A 528 15.99 5.18 -40.90
C TYR A 528 16.18 3.81 -41.60
N VAL A 529 17.12 3.67 -42.54
CA VAL A 529 17.52 2.34 -43.05
C VAL A 529 19.04 2.16 -43.25
N GLU A 530 19.88 3.19 -43.33
CA GLU A 530 21.30 3.00 -43.71
C GLU A 530 22.36 3.28 -42.63
N LYS A 531 22.00 3.52 -41.36
CA LYS A 531 22.98 3.78 -40.27
C LYS A 531 23.25 2.63 -39.30
N SER A 532 22.82 1.39 -39.60
CA SER A 532 23.04 0.23 -38.70
C SER A 532 24.31 -0.58 -38.97
N ARG A 533 25.20 -0.15 -39.89
CA ARG A 533 26.39 -0.92 -40.29
C ARG A 533 27.74 -0.41 -39.75
N GLU A 534 27.77 0.60 -38.89
CA GLU A 534 29.04 1.19 -38.40
C GLU A 534 29.35 0.96 -36.90
N THR A 535 28.45 0.35 -36.11
CA THR A 535 28.57 0.33 -34.64
C THR A 535 29.03 -0.99 -33.98
N ASN A 536 29.33 -2.06 -34.73
CA ASN A 536 29.79 -3.33 -34.12
C ASN A 536 30.91 -4.01 -34.93
N LYS A 537 32.16 -3.55 -34.78
CA LYS A 537 33.34 -4.16 -35.42
C LYS A 537 33.71 -5.55 -34.85
N ASP A 538 33.27 -5.90 -33.64
CA ASP A 538 33.65 -7.17 -32.99
C ASP A 538 32.69 -8.35 -33.24
N ALA A 539 31.52 -8.10 -33.84
CA ALA A 539 30.52 -9.14 -34.10
C ALA A 539 30.96 -10.21 -35.13
N TYR A 540 32.07 -10.00 -35.85
CA TYR A 540 32.51 -10.82 -36.98
C TYR A 540 33.91 -11.47 -36.81
N ARG A 541 34.53 -11.42 -35.63
CA ARG A 541 35.83 -12.10 -35.41
C ARG A 541 35.67 -13.64 -35.46
N PRO A 542 36.64 -14.40 -36.01
CA PRO A 542 36.60 -15.88 -35.98
C PRO A 542 36.51 -16.42 -34.55
N TRP A 543 35.94 -17.62 -34.37
CA TRP A 543 35.97 -18.32 -33.09
C TRP A 543 37.29 -19.09 -32.97
N THR A 544 38.01 -18.93 -31.86
CA THR A 544 39.18 -19.75 -31.53
C THR A 544 38.76 -20.90 -30.61
N ARG A 545 39.63 -21.89 -30.45
CA ARG A 545 39.36 -23.06 -29.61
C ARG A 545 39.16 -22.67 -28.14
N GLU A 546 39.92 -21.70 -27.65
CA GLU A 546 39.84 -21.20 -26.27
C GLU A 546 38.48 -20.54 -26.01
N LEU A 547 37.96 -19.79 -26.98
CA LEU A 547 36.63 -19.14 -26.88
C LEU A 547 35.49 -20.17 -26.93
N ASP A 548 35.67 -21.29 -27.63
CA ASP A 548 34.67 -22.37 -27.64
C ASP A 548 34.64 -23.14 -26.33
N GLU A 549 35.80 -23.41 -25.74
CA GLU A 549 35.93 -24.05 -24.43
C GLU A 549 35.31 -23.16 -23.33
N GLU A 550 35.61 -21.86 -23.35
CA GLU A 550 35.01 -20.88 -22.45
C GLU A 550 33.49 -20.77 -22.63
N LEU A 551 32.99 -20.71 -23.88
CA LEU A 551 31.56 -20.67 -24.17
C LEU A 551 30.83 -21.91 -23.65
N THR A 552 31.47 -23.07 -23.76
CA THR A 552 30.91 -24.35 -23.30
C THR A 552 30.79 -24.40 -21.78
N VAL A 553 31.84 -23.99 -21.06
CA VAL A 553 31.82 -23.94 -19.59
C VAL A 553 30.75 -22.99 -19.08
N LEU A 554 30.71 -21.76 -19.59
CA LEU A 554 29.75 -20.75 -19.17
C LEU A 554 28.30 -21.16 -19.48
N TRP A 555 28.08 -21.89 -20.57
CA TRP A 555 26.77 -22.46 -20.89
C TRP A 555 26.36 -23.57 -19.93
N MET A 556 27.27 -24.50 -19.59
CA MET A 556 27.00 -25.58 -18.62
C MET A 556 26.74 -25.03 -17.20
N GLU A 557 27.32 -23.88 -16.86
CA GLU A 557 27.03 -23.15 -15.62
C GLU A 557 25.67 -22.41 -15.64
N GLY A 558 24.92 -22.51 -16.73
CA GLY A 558 23.55 -21.99 -16.86
C GLY A 558 23.46 -20.51 -17.24
N ILE A 559 24.54 -19.91 -17.74
CA ILE A 559 24.53 -18.52 -18.22
C ILE A 559 23.71 -18.42 -19.51
N ASN A 560 22.75 -17.50 -19.53
CA ASN A 560 21.81 -17.40 -20.66
C ASN A 560 22.47 -16.80 -21.91
N PRO A 561 21.92 -17.03 -23.13
CA PRO A 561 22.56 -16.61 -24.38
C PRO A 561 22.68 -15.09 -24.57
N LYS A 562 21.91 -14.29 -23.82
CA LYS A 562 22.01 -12.82 -23.87
C LYS A 562 23.25 -12.35 -23.12
N ASP A 563 23.58 -13.00 -22.01
CA ASP A 563 24.73 -12.67 -21.19
C ASP A 563 26.01 -13.23 -21.78
N LEU A 564 25.97 -14.42 -22.39
CA LEU A 564 27.06 -14.94 -23.23
C LEU A 564 27.37 -14.00 -24.41
N ALA A 565 26.35 -13.42 -25.03
CA ALA A 565 26.55 -12.45 -26.12
C ALA A 565 27.29 -11.20 -25.66
N LEU A 566 26.97 -10.73 -24.45
CA LEU A 566 27.67 -9.61 -23.85
C LEU A 566 29.11 -9.98 -23.45
N HIS A 567 29.31 -11.16 -22.86
CA HIS A 567 30.62 -11.67 -22.42
C HIS A 567 31.62 -11.76 -23.57
N PHE A 568 31.20 -12.34 -24.70
CA PHE A 568 32.06 -12.49 -25.88
C PHE A 568 32.06 -11.27 -26.81
N GLY A 569 31.34 -10.18 -26.48
CA GLY A 569 31.21 -8.99 -27.34
C GLY A 569 30.56 -9.28 -28.70
N ARG A 570 29.66 -10.26 -28.76
CA ARG A 570 29.03 -10.77 -30.00
C ARG A 570 27.51 -10.58 -29.98
N THR A 571 26.87 -10.71 -31.13
CA THR A 571 25.40 -10.70 -31.16
C THR A 571 24.84 -12.00 -30.60
N LYS A 572 23.63 -11.96 -30.01
CA LYS A 572 22.92 -13.15 -29.53
C LYS A 572 22.75 -14.21 -30.62
N SER A 573 22.54 -13.78 -31.86
CA SER A 573 22.46 -14.68 -33.03
C SER A 573 23.78 -15.39 -33.30
N ALA A 574 24.92 -14.72 -33.13
CA ALA A 574 26.25 -15.33 -33.30
C ALA A 574 26.58 -16.36 -32.21
N ILE A 575 26.20 -16.08 -30.95
CA ILE A 575 26.32 -17.04 -29.84
C ILE A 575 25.46 -18.27 -30.08
N ASN A 576 24.17 -18.07 -30.38
CA ASN A 576 23.25 -19.17 -30.66
C ASN A 576 23.73 -20.02 -31.85
N SER A 577 24.24 -19.38 -32.91
CA SER A 577 24.79 -20.10 -34.06
C SER A 577 26.06 -20.88 -33.70
N ARG A 578 26.88 -20.41 -32.75
CA ARG A 578 28.10 -21.13 -32.34
C ARG A 578 27.78 -22.27 -31.39
N MET A 579 26.93 -22.07 -30.39
CA MET A 579 26.48 -23.12 -29.48
C MET A 579 25.79 -24.27 -30.23
N LYS A 580 25.06 -23.97 -31.31
CA LYS A 580 24.50 -24.99 -32.22
C LYS A 580 25.56 -25.79 -32.98
N LYS A 581 26.70 -25.18 -33.32
CA LYS A 581 27.83 -25.88 -33.95
C LYS A 581 28.67 -26.70 -32.97
N LEU A 582 28.62 -26.34 -31.69
CA LEU A 582 29.27 -27.07 -30.59
C LEU A 582 28.33 -28.11 -29.94
N GLU A 583 27.13 -28.32 -30.50
CA GLU A 583 26.13 -29.29 -30.02
C GLU A 583 25.75 -29.12 -28.54
N LEU A 584 25.73 -27.86 -28.06
CA LEU A 584 25.44 -27.55 -26.65
C LEU A 584 23.93 -27.42 -26.34
N PHE A 585 23.07 -27.57 -27.34
CA PHE A 585 21.62 -27.61 -27.16
C PHE A 585 21.15 -29.06 -27.23
N ASP A 586 20.38 -29.51 -26.23
CA ASP A 586 19.54 -30.70 -26.36
C ASP A 586 18.37 -30.45 -27.32
#